data_AF-G0IXR1-F1
#
_entry.id   AF-G0IXR1-F1
#
_cell.length_a   1.000
_cell.length_b   1.000
_cell.length_c   1.000
_cell.angle_alpha   90.00
_cell.angle_beta   90.00
_cell.angle_gamma   90.00
#
_symmetry.space_group_name_H-M   'P 1'
#
loop_
_entity.id
_entity.type
_entity.pdbx_description
1 polymer ?
#
loop_
_entity_poly.entity_id
_entity_poly.type
_entity_poly.pdbx_seq_one_letter_code
_entity_poly.pdbx_strand_id
1 'polypeptide(L)' 'MKNKKDNLSYDEAISRLENLVNQLEDGEQSMDDLTKMVKEASSLVKICKHKLKMTAEEIRKAFDEE' A
#
# COMPACT_ATOMS: atom_id res chain seq x y z
N MET A 1 4.69 20.07 4.97
CA MET A 1 5.19 18.99 5.86
C MET A 1 4.87 17.66 5.17
N LYS A 2 5.88 16.88 4.73
CA LYS A 2 5.66 15.57 4.09
C LYS A 2 5.19 14.57 5.15
N ASN A 3 4.07 13.89 4.91
CA ASN A 3 3.47 12.98 5.89
C ASN A 3 4.34 11.73 6.03
N LYS A 4 4.52 11.22 7.25
CA LYS A 4 5.28 9.98 7.53
C LYS A 4 4.79 8.76 6.73
N LYS A 5 3.54 8.78 6.25
CA LYS A 5 2.95 7.75 5.36
C LYS A 5 3.54 7.72 3.96
N ASP A 6 4.19 8.80 3.50
CA ASP A 6 4.72 8.90 2.14
C ASP A 6 6.03 8.11 1.93
N ASN A 7 6.65 7.61 3.01
CA ASN A 7 7.94 6.92 2.99
C ASN A 7 7.89 5.43 3.38
N LEU A 8 6.70 4.81 3.45
CA LEU A 8 6.62 3.36 3.63
C LEU A 8 7.36 2.65 2.50
N SER A 9 8.10 1.58 2.81
CA SER A 9 8.61 0.63 1.81
C SER A 9 7.47 -0.20 1.20
N TYR A 10 7.76 -0.93 0.12
CA TYR A 10 6.74 -1.81 -0.47
C TYR A 10 6.36 -2.92 0.51
N ASP A 11 7.37 -3.54 1.13
CA ASP A 11 7.19 -4.66 2.07
C ASP A 11 6.40 -4.26 3.31
N GLU A 12 6.66 -3.07 3.87
CA GLU A 12 5.86 -2.55 4.98
C GLU A 12 4.41 -2.26 4.56
N ALA A 13 4.22 -1.69 3.37
CA ALA A 13 2.89 -1.35 2.88
C ALA A 13 2.03 -2.60 2.60
N ILE A 14 2.63 -3.64 2.00
CA ILE A 14 1.92 -4.90 1.71
C ILE A 14 1.66 -5.69 3.00
N SER A 15 2.63 -5.77 3.92
CA SER A 15 2.45 -6.44 5.22
C SER A 15 1.33 -5.80 6.03
N ARG A 16 1.25 -4.45 6.01
CA ARG A 16 0.16 -3.73 6.67
C ARG A 16 -1.19 -3.99 6.01
N LEU A 17 -1.23 -4.08 4.68
CA LEU A 17 -2.46 -4.38 3.94
C LEU A 17 -2.98 -5.78 4.24
N GLU A 18 -2.10 -6.79 4.28
CA GLU A 18 -2.44 -8.16 4.67
C GLU A 18 -2.99 -8.21 6.10
N ASN A 19 -2.37 -7.48 7.02
CA ASN A 19 -2.85 -7.38 8.39
C ASN A 19 -4.26 -6.75 8.49
N LEU A 20 -4.55 -5.74 7.66
CA LEU A 20 -5.89 -5.16 7.59
C LEU A 20 -6.92 -6.16 7.02
N VAL A 21 -6.55 -6.95 6.00
CA VAL A 21 -7.42 -8.00 5.45
C VAL A 21 -7.75 -9.03 6.52
N ASN A 22 -6.75 -9.53 7.25
CA ASN A 22 -6.96 -10.49 8.33
C ASN A 22 -7.92 -9.94 9.41
N GLN A 23 -7.78 -8.66 9.79
CA GLN A 23 -8.69 -8.02 10.74
C GLN A 23 -10.12 -7.85 10.20
N LEU A 24 -10.28 -7.66 8.88
CA LEU A 24 -11.60 -7.59 8.25
C LEU A 24 -12.28 -8.96 8.22
N GLU A 25 -11.50 -10.03 7.99
CA GLU A 25 -11.99 -11.41 7.94
C GLU A 25 -12.42 -11.94 9.31
N ASP A 26 -11.78 -11.46 10.38
CA ASP A 26 -12.13 -11.80 11.78
C ASP A 26 -13.53 -11.30 12.18
N GLY A 27 -14.04 -10.25 11.51
CA GLY A 27 -15.45 -9.85 11.60
C GLY A 27 -15.86 -9.15 12.90
N GLU A 28 -14.95 -8.90 13.83
CA GLU A 28 -15.25 -8.25 15.13
C GLU A 28 -15.27 -6.71 15.07
N GLN A 29 -15.12 -6.11 13.89
CA GLN A 29 -14.95 -4.67 13.73
C GLN A 29 -16.27 -3.90 13.69
N SER A 30 -16.30 -2.71 14.31
CA SER A 30 -17.45 -1.81 14.23
C SER A 30 -17.57 -1.13 12.86
N MET A 31 -18.74 -0.62 12.50
CA MET A 31 -18.96 0.11 11.22
C MET A 31 -18.00 1.30 11.04
N ASP A 32 -17.72 2.03 12.11
CA ASP A 32 -16.80 3.17 12.08
C ASP A 32 -15.36 2.70 11.85
N ASP A 33 -14.98 1.57 12.41
CA ASP A 33 -13.64 0.99 12.26
C ASP A 33 -13.45 0.41 10.85
N LEU A 34 -14.46 -0.27 10.30
CA LEU A 34 -14.47 -0.70 8.90
C LEU A 34 -14.21 0.47 7.96
N THR A 35 -14.85 1.62 8.19
CA THR A 35 -14.64 2.82 7.38
C THR A 35 -13.20 3.34 7.45
N LYS A 36 -12.57 3.31 8.64
CA LYS A 36 -11.16 3.70 8.82
C LYS A 36 -10.22 2.72 8.12
N MET A 37 -10.47 1.42 8.30
CA MET A 37 -9.67 0.35 7.71
C MET A 37 -9.68 0.41 6.19
N VAL A 38 -10.86 0.62 5.58
CA VAL A 38 -10.97 0.77 4.12
C VAL A 38 -10.20 1.99 3.62
N LYS A 39 -10.25 3.13 4.33
CA LYS A 39 -9.47 4.32 3.97
C LYS A 39 -7.95 4.07 4.07
N GLU A 40 -7.53 3.34 5.09
CA GLU A 40 -6.12 2.96 5.27
C GLU A 40 -5.67 2.01 4.15
N ALA A 41 -6.41 0.94 3.91
CA ALA A 41 -6.16 -0.02 2.84
C ALA A 41 -6.07 0.67 1.47
N SER A 42 -7.00 1.58 1.16
CA SER A 42 -6.96 2.38 -0.08
C SER A 42 -5.67 3.19 -0.22
N SER A 43 -5.16 3.74 0.88
CA SER A 43 -3.91 4.49 0.90
C SER A 43 -2.69 3.58 0.67
N LEU A 44 -2.67 2.41 1.31
CA LEU A 44 -1.60 1.42 1.15
C LEU A 44 -1.54 0.89 -0.29
N VAL A 45 -2.70 0.57 -0.88
CA VAL A 45 -2.80 0.14 -2.29
C VAL A 45 -2.22 1.19 -3.23
N LYS A 46 -2.44 2.48 -2.99
CA LYS A 46 -1.84 3.56 -3.79
C LYS A 46 -0.32 3.56 -3.68
N ILE A 47 0.23 3.36 -2.48
CA ILE A 47 1.68 3.28 -2.26
C ILE A 47 2.26 2.06 -3.00
N CYS A 48 1.66 0.89 -2.86
CA CYS A 48 2.12 -0.34 -3.53
C CYS A 48 2.13 -0.16 -5.05
N LYS A 49 1.04 0.35 -5.63
CA LYS A 49 0.93 0.63 -7.08
C LYS A 49 1.98 1.64 -7.54
N HIS A 50 2.23 2.68 -6.76
CA HIS A 50 3.23 3.68 -7.10
C HIS A 50 4.63 3.09 -7.18
N LYS A 51 5.02 2.28 -6.18
CA LYS A 51 6.33 1.62 -6.17
C LYS A 51 6.50 0.64 -7.31
N LEU A 52 5.51 -0.22 -7.56
CA LEU A 52 5.55 -1.16 -8.70
C LEU A 52 5.71 -0.43 -10.03
N LYS A 53 5.00 0.70 -10.20
CA LYS A 53 5.12 1.53 -11.39
C LYS A 53 6.53 2.12 -11.52
N MET A 54 7.09 2.67 -10.45
CA MET A 54 8.46 3.20 -10.46
C MET A 54 9.48 2.13 -10.82
N THR A 55 9.40 0.96 -10.19
CA THR A 55 10.29 -0.18 -10.48
C THR A 55 10.16 -0.63 -11.93
N ALA A 56 8.94 -0.74 -12.47
CA ALA A 56 8.73 -1.10 -13.87
C ALA A 56 9.31 -0.05 -14.84
N GLU A 57 9.21 1.24 -14.52
CA GLU A 57 9.81 2.32 -15.30
C GLU A 57 11.34 2.28 -15.27
N GLU A 58 11.94 2.00 -14.11
CA GLU A 58 13.40 1.83 -13.97
C GLU A 58 13.91 0.63 -14.78
N ILE A 59 13.22 -0.51 -14.70
CA ILE A 59 13.53 -1.70 -15.50
C ILE A 59 13.47 -1.36 -16.99
N ARG A 60 12.40 -0.70 -17.45
CA ARG A 60 12.26 -0.33 -18.86
C ARG A 60 13.40 0.56 -19.33
N LYS A 61 13.76 1.59 -18.55
CA LYS A 61 14.88 2.48 -18.88
C LYS A 61 16.20 1.73 -18.98
N ALA A 62 16.46 0.76 -18.09
CA ALA A 62 17.68 -0.03 -18.14
C ALA A 62 17.80 -0.88 -19.42
N PHE A 63 16.68 -1.27 -20.04
CA PHE A 63 16.65 -1.99 -21.31
C PHE A 63 16.58 -1.06 -22.54
N ASP A 64 16.03 0.15 -22.40
CA ASP A 64 15.95 1.15 -23.49
C ASP A 64 17.28 1.92 -23.69
N GLU A 65 18.24 1.79 -22.75
CA GLU A 65 19.59 2.38 -22.83
C GLU A 65 20.61 1.49 -23.59
N GLU A 66 20.18 0.38 -24.21
CA GLU A 66 20.89 -0.37 -25.26
C GLU A 66 20.50 0.09 -26.68
#